data_AF-A0A9W8X1C5-F1
#
_entry.id   AF-A0A9W8X1C5-F1
#
_cell.length_a   1.000
_cell.length_b   1.000
_cell.length_c   1.000
_cell.angle_alpha   90.00
_cell.angle_beta   90.00
_cell.angle_gamma   90.00
#
_symmetry.space_group_name_H-M   'P 1'
#
loop_
_entity.id
_entity.type
_entity.pdbx_description
1 polymer ?
#
loop_
_entity_poly.entity_id
_entity_poly.type
_entity_poly.pdbx_seq_one_letter_code
_entity_poly.pdbx_strand_id
1 'polypeptide(L)'
;MPVLVLFHGGRFAGSNTNSPFANGQHLANAEDLVVVSVNYRLNAFGFPGAPGADTNLGLRDQRLAVEWLRNNVAAFGGDPRRIVIAGQSSGGAAVDWWSYAYKQDPIAHGLISTSGNAFSFPMNPARKQRDNWFALATALGCGPTSDTLTCMRSSNITTQAITAAVAKIAPSPGGSPVRSTPPFYPMVDNQTIFSDYLSLSSAGDFTRLPYLQGHNDYEQGYYVIPAFAQGRNVTAAQTAQFLLESFVCPVSYEARQRTKVGVPTWVYRYFGNWHDTRLYPTSGAYHGTELHMILGSSEDASGIPATQAQKDTSRLFQRAVAAFVADPVNGLSKIGWPQFDSVQKSWIEIAVGNEPAFTLADPAKYDKSCPWVVMGALAIVS
;
A
#
# COMPACT_ATOMS: atom_id res chain seq x y z
N MET A 1 -16.45 9.88 -16.69
CA MET A 1 -15.98 10.32 -15.36
C MET A 1 -14.55 9.83 -15.16
N PRO A 2 -13.72 10.49 -14.35
CA PRO A 2 -12.45 9.94 -13.87
C PRO A 2 -12.63 8.56 -13.22
N VAL A 3 -11.60 7.72 -13.24
CA VAL A 3 -11.65 6.35 -12.71
C VAL A 3 -10.55 6.18 -11.67
N LEU A 4 -10.95 5.81 -10.45
CA LEU A 4 -10.06 5.40 -9.38
C LEU A 4 -10.06 3.87 -9.27
N VAL A 5 -8.90 3.25 -9.41
CA VAL A 5 -8.72 1.80 -9.26
C VAL A 5 -7.97 1.51 -7.97
N LEU A 6 -8.63 0.88 -7.00
CA LEU A 6 -8.11 0.61 -5.67
C LEU A 6 -7.59 -0.82 -5.53
N PHE A 7 -6.29 -0.94 -5.21
CA PHE A 7 -5.65 -2.17 -4.77
C PHE A 7 -5.62 -2.22 -3.25
N HIS A 8 -6.33 -3.19 -2.67
CA HIS A 8 -6.39 -3.35 -1.22
C HIS A 8 -5.03 -3.72 -0.61
N GLY A 9 -4.82 -3.38 0.66
CA GLY A 9 -3.68 -3.81 1.47
C GLY A 9 -3.81 -5.26 1.95
N GLY A 10 -3.04 -5.61 2.99
CA GLY A 10 -3.08 -6.95 3.59
C GLY A 10 -1.81 -7.78 3.42
N ARG A 11 -0.66 -7.12 3.21
CA ARG A 11 0.68 -7.74 3.19
C ARG A 11 0.83 -8.81 2.11
N PHE A 12 0.05 -8.72 1.03
CA PHE A 12 -0.04 -9.76 -0.01
C PHE A 12 -0.46 -11.16 0.51
N ALA A 13 -1.01 -11.26 1.72
CA ALA A 13 -1.30 -12.52 2.40
C ALA A 13 -2.78 -12.67 2.79
N GLY A 14 -3.52 -11.58 2.90
CA GLY A 14 -4.95 -11.57 3.22
C GLY A 14 -5.62 -10.27 2.80
N SER A 15 -6.87 -10.08 3.22
CA SER A 15 -7.83 -9.07 2.73
C SER A 15 -8.53 -9.46 1.42
N ASN A 16 -9.55 -8.69 1.03
CA ASN A 16 -10.32 -8.81 -0.20
C ASN A 16 -11.15 -7.53 -0.43
N THR A 17 -11.82 -7.42 -1.57
CA THR A 17 -12.67 -6.26 -1.89
C THR A 17 -14.03 -6.24 -1.18
N ASN A 18 -14.49 -7.36 -0.62
CA ASN A 18 -15.72 -7.45 0.16
C ASN A 18 -15.48 -7.08 1.64
N SER A 19 -14.95 -5.87 1.85
CA SER A 19 -14.58 -5.32 3.15
C SER A 19 -14.98 -3.85 3.18
N PRO A 20 -15.44 -3.30 4.32
CA PRO A 20 -15.65 -1.87 4.48
C PRO A 20 -14.40 -1.04 4.14
N PHE A 21 -13.19 -1.60 4.30
CA PHE A 21 -11.93 -0.96 3.93
C PHE A 21 -11.67 -0.85 2.41
N ALA A 22 -12.51 -1.47 1.58
CA ALA A 22 -12.41 -1.43 0.12
C ALA A 22 -13.74 -1.05 -0.55
N ASN A 23 -14.75 -0.65 0.24
CA ASN A 23 -16.05 -0.24 -0.28
C ASN A 23 -15.98 1.22 -0.78
N GLY A 24 -16.03 1.39 -2.10
CA GLY A 24 -15.97 2.70 -2.75
C GLY A 24 -17.30 3.47 -2.81
N GLN A 25 -18.40 2.91 -2.28
CA GLN A 25 -19.74 3.47 -2.47
C GLN A 25 -19.87 4.91 -1.97
N HIS A 26 -19.40 5.24 -0.76
CA HIS A 26 -19.58 6.59 -0.22
C HIS A 26 -18.72 7.61 -0.93
N LEU A 27 -17.51 7.23 -1.37
CA LEU A 27 -16.67 8.10 -2.20
C LEU A 27 -17.34 8.38 -3.57
N ALA A 28 -17.85 7.34 -4.25
CA ALA A 28 -18.54 7.50 -5.53
C ALA A 28 -19.85 8.30 -5.42
N ASN A 29 -20.52 8.26 -4.26
CA ASN A 29 -21.72 9.06 -4.01
C ASN A 29 -21.40 10.53 -3.70
N ALA A 30 -20.26 10.79 -3.04
CA ALA A 30 -19.87 12.12 -2.63
C ALA A 30 -19.23 12.93 -3.76
N GLU A 31 -18.61 12.26 -4.74
CA GLU A 31 -17.75 12.87 -5.73
C GLU A 31 -17.94 12.23 -7.12
N ASP A 32 -17.76 13.00 -8.19
CA ASP A 32 -18.02 12.57 -9.58
C ASP A 32 -16.91 11.66 -10.17
N LEU A 33 -16.75 10.45 -9.65
CA LEU A 33 -15.80 9.45 -10.17
C LEU A 33 -16.33 8.01 -10.15
N VAL A 34 -15.78 7.18 -11.01
CA VAL A 34 -15.94 5.71 -10.94
C VAL A 34 -14.91 5.16 -9.98
N VAL A 35 -15.34 4.39 -8.97
CA VAL A 35 -14.44 3.68 -8.05
C VAL A 35 -14.50 2.18 -8.35
N VAL A 36 -13.34 1.57 -8.61
CA VAL A 36 -13.20 0.14 -8.87
C VAL A 36 -12.27 -0.47 -7.83
N SER A 37 -12.73 -1.44 -7.06
CA SER A 37 -11.88 -2.25 -6.19
C SER A 37 -11.53 -3.58 -6.87
N VAL A 38 -10.25 -3.97 -6.82
CA VAL A 38 -9.73 -5.13 -7.56
C VAL A 38 -9.27 -6.21 -6.60
N ASN A 39 -9.79 -7.44 -6.79
CA ASN A 39 -9.20 -8.63 -6.18
C ASN A 39 -8.00 -9.10 -7.01
N TYR A 40 -6.97 -9.56 -6.33
CA TYR A 40 -5.80 -10.17 -6.94
C TYR A 40 -5.33 -11.35 -6.08
N ARG A 41 -4.63 -12.32 -6.67
CA ARG A 41 -4.19 -13.51 -5.92
C ARG A 41 -3.19 -13.11 -4.81
N LEU A 42 -3.34 -13.76 -3.66
CA LEU A 42 -2.55 -13.55 -2.44
C LEU A 42 -1.83 -14.85 -2.04
N ASN A 43 -0.91 -14.75 -1.07
CA ASN A 43 -0.12 -15.85 -0.52
C ASN A 43 0.58 -16.72 -1.60
N ALA A 44 0.84 -17.99 -1.33
CA ALA A 44 1.25 -19.00 -2.29
C ALA A 44 0.44 -19.03 -3.62
N PHE A 45 -0.82 -18.59 -3.66
CA PHE A 45 -1.58 -18.53 -4.92
C PHE A 45 -1.13 -17.39 -5.84
N GLY A 46 -0.75 -16.24 -5.26
CA GLY A 46 -0.26 -15.08 -6.00
C GLY A 46 1.27 -15.00 -6.08
N PHE A 47 1.95 -15.63 -5.13
CA PHE A 47 3.38 -15.47 -4.87
C PHE A 47 4.00 -16.80 -4.42
N PRO A 48 3.92 -17.87 -5.24
CA PRO A 48 4.27 -19.23 -4.82
C PRO A 48 5.74 -19.42 -4.46
N GLY A 49 6.67 -18.75 -5.14
CA GLY A 49 8.10 -19.02 -4.98
C GLY A 49 8.56 -20.36 -5.58
N ALA A 50 7.71 -21.00 -6.40
CA ALA A 50 8.00 -22.27 -7.04
C ALA A 50 9.10 -22.14 -8.11
N PRO A 51 10.16 -22.99 -8.09
CA PRO A 51 11.15 -23.01 -9.15
C PRO A 51 10.54 -23.23 -10.54
N GLY A 52 10.96 -22.42 -11.52
CA GLY A 52 10.49 -22.54 -12.91
C GLY A 52 9.05 -22.08 -13.14
N ALA A 53 8.36 -21.55 -12.12
CA ALA A 53 7.03 -20.98 -12.27
C ALA A 53 7.09 -19.45 -12.48
N ASP A 54 6.01 -18.90 -13.03
CA ASP A 54 5.80 -17.46 -13.07
C ASP A 54 5.77 -16.85 -11.67
N THR A 55 6.37 -15.67 -11.57
CA THR A 55 6.45 -14.88 -10.33
C THR A 55 5.43 -13.75 -10.32
N ASN A 56 5.13 -13.28 -9.11
CA ASN A 56 4.32 -12.08 -8.88
C ASN A 56 2.95 -12.11 -9.59
N LEU A 57 2.31 -13.29 -9.60
CA LEU A 57 1.01 -13.51 -10.23
C LEU A 57 -0.05 -12.53 -9.70
N GLY A 58 -0.03 -12.21 -8.40
CA GLY A 58 -0.93 -11.20 -7.83
C GLY A 58 -0.72 -9.79 -8.42
N LEU A 59 0.53 -9.38 -8.70
CA LEU A 59 0.79 -8.09 -9.37
C LEU A 59 0.38 -8.13 -10.84
N ARG A 60 0.52 -9.29 -11.49
CA ARG A 60 0.06 -9.50 -12.87
C ARG A 60 -1.47 -9.50 -12.96
N ASP A 61 -2.18 -9.99 -11.94
CA ASP A 61 -3.63 -9.90 -11.84
C ASP A 61 -4.09 -8.44 -11.76
N GLN A 62 -3.42 -7.62 -10.95
CA GLN A 62 -3.68 -6.18 -10.88
C GLN A 62 -3.52 -5.53 -12.26
N ARG A 63 -2.44 -5.87 -12.99
CA ARG A 63 -2.18 -5.36 -14.33
C ARG A 63 -3.28 -5.76 -15.31
N LEU A 64 -3.67 -7.03 -15.30
CA LEU A 64 -4.74 -7.57 -16.14
C LEU A 64 -6.08 -6.86 -15.86
N ALA A 65 -6.40 -6.58 -14.60
CA ALA A 65 -7.61 -5.85 -14.23
C ALA A 65 -7.64 -4.43 -14.81
N VAL A 66 -6.52 -3.71 -14.76
CA VAL A 66 -6.44 -2.35 -15.33
C VAL A 66 -6.44 -2.36 -16.85
N GLU A 67 -5.84 -3.36 -17.49
CA GLU A 67 -5.96 -3.57 -18.94
C GLU A 67 -7.41 -3.83 -19.34
N TRP A 68 -8.14 -4.61 -18.54
CA TRP A 68 -9.58 -4.80 -18.74
C TRP A 68 -10.33 -3.48 -18.59
N LEU A 69 -10.03 -2.67 -17.57
CA LEU A 69 -10.66 -1.36 -17.38
C LEU A 69 -10.37 -0.40 -18.53
N ARG A 70 -9.14 -0.36 -19.04
CA ARG A 70 -8.79 0.43 -20.24
C ARG A 70 -9.72 0.12 -21.41
N ASN A 71 -10.12 -1.14 -21.57
CA ASN A 71 -10.95 -1.59 -22.68
C ASN A 71 -12.47 -1.48 -22.41
N ASN A 72 -12.91 -1.46 -21.15
CA ASN A 72 -14.31 -1.68 -20.80
C ASN A 72 -14.94 -0.57 -19.93
N VAL A 73 -14.15 0.26 -19.24
CA VAL A 73 -14.67 1.18 -18.22
C VAL A 73 -15.60 2.26 -18.82
N ALA A 74 -15.51 2.52 -20.12
CA ALA A 74 -16.42 3.40 -20.85
C ALA A 74 -17.89 2.94 -20.75
N ALA A 75 -18.15 1.63 -20.72
CA ALA A 75 -19.50 1.08 -20.57
C ALA A 75 -20.10 1.36 -19.18
N PHE A 76 -19.27 1.71 -18.19
CA PHE A 76 -19.66 2.07 -16.83
C PHE A 76 -19.59 3.59 -16.58
N GLY A 77 -19.47 4.39 -17.64
CA GLY A 77 -19.39 5.85 -17.56
C GLY A 77 -18.01 6.40 -17.17
N GLY A 78 -16.96 5.56 -17.10
CA GLY A 78 -15.57 5.98 -16.87
C GLY A 78 -14.86 6.39 -18.16
N ASP A 79 -13.87 7.28 -18.08
CA ASP A 79 -12.97 7.59 -19.21
C ASP A 79 -11.68 6.75 -19.09
N PRO A 80 -11.39 5.84 -20.03
CA PRO A 80 -10.18 5.01 -19.97
C PRO A 80 -8.88 5.81 -20.07
N ARG A 81 -8.92 7.09 -20.47
CA ARG A 81 -7.78 8.02 -20.48
C ARG A 81 -7.61 8.80 -19.18
N ARG A 82 -8.43 8.51 -18.16
CA ARG A 82 -8.41 9.18 -16.85
C ARG A 82 -8.46 8.14 -15.73
N ILE A 83 -7.65 7.10 -15.88
CA ILE A 83 -7.45 6.05 -14.88
C ILE A 83 -6.33 6.48 -13.93
N VAL A 84 -6.64 6.57 -12.63
CA VAL A 84 -5.67 6.69 -11.55
C VAL A 84 -5.70 5.40 -10.75
N ILE A 85 -4.52 4.82 -10.50
CA ILE A 85 -4.40 3.65 -9.62
C ILE A 85 -4.05 4.13 -8.20
N ALA A 86 -4.65 3.47 -7.22
CA ALA A 86 -4.50 3.76 -5.82
C ALA A 86 -4.32 2.48 -5.01
N GLY A 87 -3.64 2.57 -3.88
CA GLY A 87 -3.50 1.43 -3.01
C GLY A 87 -3.06 1.80 -1.61
N GLN A 88 -3.40 0.91 -0.67
CA GLN A 88 -3.05 1.07 0.74
C GLN A 88 -2.07 -0.02 1.18
N SER A 89 -1.09 0.31 2.02
CA SER A 89 -0.13 -0.67 2.56
C SER A 89 0.61 -1.41 1.43
N SER A 90 0.51 -2.74 1.38
CA SER A 90 1.01 -3.55 0.27
C SER A 90 0.42 -3.15 -1.09
N GLY A 91 -0.82 -2.67 -1.13
CA GLY A 91 -1.41 -2.12 -2.35
C GLY A 91 -0.74 -0.81 -2.78
N GLY A 92 -0.35 0.05 -1.84
CA GLY A 92 0.42 1.27 -2.12
C GLY A 92 1.83 0.95 -2.60
N ALA A 93 2.50 -0.03 -1.98
CA ALA A 93 3.77 -0.54 -2.48
C ALA A 93 3.65 -1.06 -3.93
N ALA A 94 2.57 -1.78 -4.24
CA ALA A 94 2.29 -2.25 -5.60
C ALA A 94 2.08 -1.09 -6.59
N VAL A 95 1.32 -0.05 -6.21
CA VAL A 95 1.14 1.17 -7.02
C VAL A 95 2.46 1.85 -7.34
N ASP A 96 3.37 1.93 -6.38
CA ASP A 96 4.68 2.53 -6.63
C ASP A 96 5.54 1.64 -7.54
N TRP A 97 5.57 0.32 -7.30
CA TRP A 97 6.28 -0.64 -8.16
C TRP A 97 5.84 -0.58 -9.62
N TRP A 98 4.56 -0.31 -9.89
CA TRP A 98 4.05 -0.09 -11.25
C TRP A 98 4.77 1.02 -12.00
N SER A 99 5.16 2.09 -11.30
CA SER A 99 5.89 3.19 -11.92
C SER A 99 7.27 2.78 -12.42
N TYR A 100 7.86 1.74 -11.87
CA TYR A 100 9.13 1.18 -12.33
C TYR A 100 8.93 0.10 -13.39
N ALA A 101 7.90 -0.75 -13.22
CA ALA A 101 7.63 -1.90 -14.07
C ALA A 101 7.04 -1.54 -15.44
N TYR A 102 6.13 -0.56 -15.50
CA TYR A 102 5.32 -0.28 -16.68
C TYR A 102 5.64 1.09 -17.29
N LYS A 103 6.93 1.36 -17.54
CA LYS A 103 7.40 2.64 -18.10
C LYS A 103 6.90 2.89 -19.53
N GLN A 104 6.80 1.83 -20.33
CA GLN A 104 6.45 1.93 -21.74
C GLN A 104 4.94 2.01 -21.99
N ASP A 105 4.13 1.38 -21.14
CA ASP A 105 2.66 1.42 -21.18
C ASP A 105 2.09 1.50 -19.77
N PRO A 106 2.12 2.68 -19.13
CA PRO A 106 1.69 2.83 -17.75
C PRO A 106 0.20 2.58 -17.54
N ILE A 107 -0.66 2.85 -18.55
CA ILE A 107 -2.14 2.94 -18.50
C ILE A 107 -2.68 3.97 -17.50
N ALA A 108 -2.13 4.02 -16.29
CA ALA A 108 -2.44 5.00 -15.27
C ALA A 108 -1.93 6.40 -15.66
N HIS A 109 -2.67 7.41 -15.21
CA HIS A 109 -2.40 8.83 -15.42
C HIS A 109 -2.02 9.56 -14.12
N GLY A 110 -2.04 8.83 -13.00
CA GLY A 110 -1.66 9.29 -11.67
C GLY A 110 -1.57 8.10 -10.72
N LEU A 111 -0.84 8.30 -9.62
CA LEU A 111 -0.58 7.28 -8.60
C LEU A 111 -1.06 7.81 -7.24
N ILE A 112 -1.72 6.95 -6.45
CA ILE A 112 -2.03 7.24 -5.04
C ILE A 112 -1.52 6.09 -4.16
N SER A 113 -0.59 6.39 -3.24
CA SER A 113 -0.06 5.40 -2.30
C SER A 113 -0.29 5.83 -0.86
N THR A 114 -1.15 5.11 -0.15
CA THR A 114 -1.42 5.38 1.27
C THR A 114 -0.74 4.35 2.14
N SER A 115 0.08 4.82 3.08
CA SER A 115 0.80 3.99 4.06
C SER A 115 1.63 2.86 3.45
N GLY A 116 2.28 3.08 2.31
CA GLY A 116 3.20 2.11 1.72
C GLY A 116 3.66 2.50 0.32
N ASN A 117 4.96 2.42 0.06
CA ASN A 117 5.55 2.63 -1.27
C ASN A 117 6.70 1.61 -1.50
N ALA A 118 7.47 1.77 -2.59
CA ALA A 118 8.50 0.80 -2.98
C ALA A 118 9.62 0.61 -1.93
N PHE A 119 9.80 1.58 -1.03
CA PHE A 119 10.84 1.59 0.00
C PHE A 119 10.35 1.19 1.39
N SER A 120 9.05 0.96 1.56
CA SER A 120 8.42 0.74 2.87
C SER A 120 8.74 -0.60 3.52
N PHE A 121 8.67 -1.71 2.77
CA PHE A 121 8.61 -3.04 3.38
C PHE A 121 9.68 -3.98 2.86
N PRO A 122 10.35 -4.75 3.75
CA PRO A 122 11.30 -5.78 3.32
C PRO A 122 10.57 -6.93 2.62
N MET A 123 11.32 -7.59 1.73
CA MET A 123 10.88 -8.74 0.95
C MET A 123 11.61 -10.01 1.43
N ASN A 124 11.13 -11.21 1.12
CA ASN A 124 11.95 -12.39 1.37
C ASN A 124 13.03 -12.52 0.28
N PRO A 125 14.27 -12.94 0.62
CA PRO A 125 15.24 -13.30 -0.41
C PRO A 125 14.75 -14.50 -1.23
N ALA A 126 15.15 -14.60 -2.50
CA ALA A 126 14.68 -15.63 -3.43
C ALA A 126 14.86 -17.07 -2.89
N ARG A 127 15.98 -17.33 -2.20
CA ARG A 127 16.21 -18.62 -1.51
C ARG A 127 15.12 -18.92 -0.49
N LYS A 128 14.76 -17.97 0.36
CA LYS A 128 13.76 -18.16 1.42
C LYS A 128 12.37 -18.43 0.83
N GLN A 129 12.01 -17.75 -0.26
CA GLN A 129 10.75 -17.99 -0.96
C GLN A 129 10.68 -19.41 -1.54
N ARG A 130 11.76 -19.85 -2.18
CA ARG A 130 11.91 -21.22 -2.69
C ARG A 130 11.81 -22.25 -1.56
N ASP A 131 12.49 -22.00 -0.44
CA ASP A 131 12.47 -22.92 0.69
C ASP A 131 11.07 -22.98 1.33
N ASN A 132 10.34 -21.86 1.39
CA ASN A 132 8.94 -21.82 1.83
C ASN A 132 8.01 -22.59 0.87
N TRP A 133 8.24 -22.51 -0.44
CA TRP A 133 7.51 -23.33 -1.43
C TRP A 133 7.73 -24.83 -1.19
N PHE A 134 8.98 -25.27 -1.04
CA PHE A 134 9.27 -26.68 -0.81
C PHE A 134 8.73 -27.18 0.54
N ALA A 135 8.74 -26.34 1.57
CA ALA A 135 8.12 -26.67 2.85
C ALA A 135 6.60 -26.87 2.70
N LEU A 136 5.92 -25.99 1.95
CA LEU A 136 4.50 -26.14 1.63
C LEU A 136 4.23 -27.41 0.82
N ALA A 137 4.99 -27.64 -0.26
CA ALA A 137 4.84 -28.82 -1.10
C ALA A 137 5.06 -30.13 -0.32
N THR A 138 6.05 -30.16 0.56
CA THR A 138 6.32 -31.31 1.44
C THR A 138 5.16 -31.54 2.42
N ALA A 139 4.61 -30.47 3.01
CA ALA A 139 3.48 -30.56 3.93
C ALA A 139 2.20 -31.12 3.29
N LEU A 140 2.09 -31.05 1.96
CA LEU A 140 0.95 -31.55 1.19
C LEU A 140 1.27 -32.86 0.45
N GLY A 141 2.39 -33.50 0.77
CA GLY A 141 2.76 -34.79 0.19
C GLY A 141 3.34 -34.72 -1.23
N CYS A 142 3.61 -33.52 -1.76
CA CYS A 142 4.25 -33.35 -3.05
C CYS A 142 5.78 -33.48 -3.00
N GLY A 143 6.37 -33.38 -1.80
CA GLY A 143 7.81 -33.57 -1.51
C GLY A 143 8.75 -32.72 -2.37
N PRO A 144 10.07 -32.74 -2.15
CA PRO A 144 11.00 -31.97 -2.98
C PRO A 144 11.36 -32.75 -4.25
N THR A 145 10.35 -33.14 -5.06
CA THR A 145 10.57 -33.71 -6.40
C THR A 145 10.72 -32.60 -7.44
N SER A 146 11.28 -32.88 -8.62
CA SER A 146 11.44 -31.87 -9.68
C SER A 146 10.11 -31.31 -10.22
N ASP A 147 8.98 -31.96 -9.94
CA ASP A 147 7.66 -31.58 -10.45
C ASP A 147 6.66 -31.20 -9.34
N THR A 148 7.15 -30.50 -8.31
CA THR A 148 6.32 -30.03 -7.19
C THR A 148 5.10 -29.22 -7.64
N LEU A 149 5.22 -28.43 -8.71
CA LEU A 149 4.12 -27.57 -9.18
C LEU A 149 2.97 -28.37 -9.78
N THR A 150 3.25 -29.37 -10.61
CA THR A 150 2.21 -30.24 -11.17
C THR A 150 1.50 -31.02 -10.07
N CYS A 151 2.25 -31.56 -9.13
CA CYS A 151 1.67 -32.23 -7.96
C CYS A 151 0.76 -31.29 -7.16
N MET A 152 1.24 -30.09 -6.82
CA MET A 152 0.48 -29.09 -6.07
C MET A 152 -0.80 -28.61 -6.76
N ARG A 153 -0.89 -28.77 -8.09
CA ARG A 153 -2.06 -28.44 -8.91
C ARG A 153 -2.97 -29.64 -9.18
N SER A 154 -2.60 -30.83 -8.73
CA SER A 154 -3.40 -32.03 -8.96
C SER A 154 -4.72 -31.99 -8.17
N SER A 155 -5.74 -32.67 -8.67
CA SER A 155 -7.12 -32.57 -8.19
C SER A 155 -7.33 -33.09 -6.75
N ASN A 156 -6.34 -33.75 -6.16
CA ASN A 156 -6.38 -34.24 -4.78
C ASN A 156 -5.97 -33.16 -3.75
N ILE A 157 -5.33 -32.07 -4.16
CA ILE A 157 -4.92 -30.96 -3.28
C ILE A 157 -5.92 -29.83 -3.41
N THR A 158 -6.68 -29.61 -2.34
CA THR A 158 -7.71 -28.56 -2.30
C THR A 158 -7.13 -27.21 -1.89
N THR A 159 -7.79 -26.13 -2.31
CA THR A 159 -7.46 -24.75 -1.87
C THR A 159 -7.47 -24.62 -0.35
N GLN A 160 -8.38 -25.32 0.33
CA GLN A 160 -8.46 -25.36 1.80
C GLN A 160 -7.23 -26.04 2.41
N ALA A 161 -6.77 -27.16 1.83
CA ALA A 161 -5.56 -27.84 2.29
C ALA A 161 -4.32 -26.95 2.11
N ILE A 162 -4.18 -26.29 0.95
CA ILE A 162 -3.10 -25.31 0.70
C ILE A 162 -3.16 -24.19 1.72
N THR A 163 -4.33 -23.59 1.95
CA THR A 163 -4.49 -22.47 2.89
C THR A 163 -4.12 -22.86 4.31
N ALA A 164 -4.57 -24.04 4.77
CA ALA A 164 -4.24 -24.57 6.08
C ALA A 164 -2.73 -24.89 6.23
N ALA A 165 -2.08 -25.37 5.18
CA ALA A 165 -0.65 -25.62 5.17
C ALA A 165 0.17 -24.32 5.14
N VAL A 166 -0.23 -23.33 4.34
CA VAL A 166 0.40 -21.99 4.31
C VAL A 166 0.39 -21.33 5.69
N ALA A 167 -0.73 -21.43 6.44
CA ALA A 167 -0.83 -20.86 7.78
C ALA A 167 0.16 -21.45 8.80
N LYS A 168 0.73 -22.63 8.52
CA LYS A 168 1.75 -23.29 9.36
C LYS A 168 3.17 -22.93 8.97
N ILE A 169 3.39 -22.27 7.83
CA ILE A 169 4.73 -21.84 7.42
C ILE A 169 5.10 -20.57 8.20
N ALA A 170 6.21 -20.64 8.94
CA ALA A 170 6.65 -19.53 9.77
C ALA A 170 7.05 -18.30 8.92
N PRO A 171 6.60 -17.09 9.30
CA PRO A 171 7.01 -15.86 8.62
C PRO A 171 8.49 -15.56 8.88
N SER A 172 9.11 -14.82 7.96
CA SER A 172 10.49 -14.34 8.14
C SER A 172 10.52 -13.10 9.05
N PRO A 173 11.67 -12.79 9.69
CA PRO A 173 11.89 -11.49 10.30
C PRO A 173 11.66 -10.36 9.28
N GLY A 174 11.01 -9.27 9.70
CA GLY A 174 10.67 -8.15 8.82
C GLY A 174 11.54 -6.91 9.03
N GLY A 175 12.81 -7.07 9.40
CA GLY A 175 13.74 -5.97 9.70
C GLY A 175 13.50 -5.28 11.05
N SER A 176 12.31 -5.41 11.63
CA SER A 176 11.93 -4.84 12.92
C SER A 176 11.16 -5.85 13.79
N PRO A 177 11.25 -5.76 15.13
CA PRO A 177 10.48 -6.62 16.04
C PRO A 177 8.96 -6.37 15.96
N VAL A 178 8.54 -5.25 15.36
CA VAL A 178 7.13 -4.83 15.24
C VAL A 178 6.39 -5.55 14.11
N ARG A 179 7.11 -6.04 13.09
CA ARG A 179 6.51 -6.63 11.90
C ARG A 179 7.35 -7.77 11.33
N SER A 180 6.68 -8.84 10.89
CA SER A 180 7.28 -9.94 10.14
C SER A 180 7.01 -9.83 8.63
N THR A 181 7.73 -10.60 7.82
CA THR A 181 7.45 -10.74 6.38
C THR A 181 6.70 -12.06 6.15
N PRO A 182 5.50 -12.02 5.52
CA PRO A 182 4.76 -13.24 5.19
C PRO A 182 5.60 -14.25 4.40
N PRO A 183 5.39 -15.57 4.56
CA PRO A 183 6.20 -16.57 3.87
C PRO A 183 6.12 -16.50 2.35
N PHE A 184 4.94 -16.17 1.83
CA PHE A 184 4.68 -16.01 0.41
C PHE A 184 4.38 -14.53 0.16
N TYR A 185 5.27 -13.89 -0.59
CA TYR A 185 5.33 -12.45 -0.78
C TYR A 185 5.86 -12.15 -2.18
N PRO A 186 5.65 -10.97 -2.75
CA PRO A 186 6.31 -10.60 -4.00
C PRO A 186 7.83 -10.84 -3.98
N MET A 187 8.41 -11.08 -5.15
CA MET A 187 9.84 -11.42 -5.35
C MET A 187 10.45 -10.54 -6.42
N VAL A 188 11.76 -10.30 -6.33
CA VAL A 188 12.50 -9.66 -7.43
C VAL A 188 12.49 -10.57 -8.65
N ASP A 189 12.00 -10.05 -9.78
CA ASP A 189 12.02 -10.70 -11.10
C ASP A 189 12.58 -9.79 -12.20
N ASN A 190 12.97 -8.56 -11.86
CA ASN A 190 13.42 -7.50 -12.76
C ASN A 190 12.45 -7.21 -13.91
N GLN A 191 11.16 -7.47 -13.68
CA GLN A 191 10.06 -7.13 -14.60
C GLN A 191 8.98 -6.35 -13.86
N THR A 192 8.47 -6.91 -12.78
CA THR A 192 7.45 -6.32 -11.93
C THR A 192 8.05 -5.78 -10.64
N ILE A 193 9.12 -6.41 -10.14
CA ILE A 193 9.90 -5.91 -8.99
C ILE A 193 11.40 -5.98 -9.29
N PHE A 194 12.10 -4.91 -8.94
CA PHE A 194 13.52 -4.71 -9.20
C PHE A 194 14.35 -4.80 -7.92
N SER A 195 15.61 -5.22 -8.04
CA SER A 195 16.53 -5.27 -6.90
C SER A 195 17.17 -3.92 -6.54
N ASP A 196 17.13 -2.95 -7.45
CA ASP A 196 17.97 -1.75 -7.43
C ASP A 196 17.17 -0.44 -7.39
N TYR A 197 16.03 -0.42 -6.68
CA TYR A 197 15.15 0.75 -6.57
C TYR A 197 15.87 2.05 -6.18
N LEU A 198 16.92 2.01 -5.35
CA LEU A 198 17.72 3.20 -5.04
C LEU A 198 18.38 3.80 -6.29
N SER A 199 18.94 2.95 -7.15
CA SER A 199 19.55 3.38 -8.41
C SER A 199 18.48 3.91 -9.37
N LEU A 200 17.41 3.14 -9.58
CA LEU A 200 16.30 3.54 -10.46
C LEU A 200 15.67 4.88 -10.02
N SER A 201 15.34 5.02 -8.74
CA SER A 201 14.70 6.22 -8.21
C SER A 201 15.61 7.44 -8.28
N SER A 202 16.90 7.30 -7.90
CA SER A 202 17.86 8.41 -7.98
C SER A 202 18.19 8.85 -9.41
N ALA A 203 18.13 7.93 -10.37
CA ALA A 203 18.28 8.23 -11.80
C ALA A 203 16.99 8.80 -12.44
N GLY A 204 15.86 8.79 -11.73
CA GLY A 204 14.56 9.14 -12.29
C GLY A 204 14.04 8.13 -13.31
N ASP A 205 14.49 6.88 -13.22
CA ASP A 205 14.15 5.80 -14.15
C ASP A 205 12.85 5.08 -13.74
N PHE A 206 11.77 5.86 -13.77
CA PHE A 206 10.40 5.47 -13.50
C PHE A 206 9.46 6.27 -14.42
N THR A 207 8.20 5.85 -14.55
CA THR A 207 7.19 6.63 -15.25
C THR A 207 6.96 7.96 -14.52
N ARG A 208 6.95 9.06 -15.27
CA ARG A 208 6.75 10.42 -14.76
C ARG A 208 5.26 10.75 -14.56
N LEU A 209 4.56 9.90 -13.81
CA LEU A 209 3.17 10.13 -13.44
C LEU A 209 3.08 11.00 -12.18
N PRO A 210 2.12 11.93 -12.10
CA PRO A 210 1.83 12.64 -10.85
C PRO A 210 1.54 11.67 -9.71
N TYR A 211 1.97 12.02 -8.49
CA TYR A 211 1.97 11.10 -7.37
C TYR A 211 1.46 11.75 -6.08
N LEU A 212 0.34 11.27 -5.55
CA LEU A 212 -0.11 11.55 -4.19
C LEU A 212 0.31 10.40 -3.28
N GLN A 213 1.03 10.69 -2.20
CA GLN A 213 1.37 9.66 -1.21
C GLN A 213 1.25 10.20 0.21
N GLY A 214 1.17 9.30 1.19
CA GLY A 214 1.14 9.71 2.58
C GLY A 214 1.01 8.54 3.52
N HIS A 215 0.89 8.84 4.80
CA HIS A 215 0.81 7.85 5.86
C HIS A 215 0.08 8.41 7.09
N ASN A 216 -0.21 7.56 8.06
CA ASN A 216 -0.86 7.96 9.30
C ASN A 216 0.16 8.38 10.35
N ASP A 217 -0.27 9.19 11.30
CA ASP A 217 0.60 9.72 12.34
C ASP A 217 1.14 8.64 13.29
N TYR A 218 0.37 7.56 13.48
CA TYR A 218 0.68 6.51 14.44
C TYR A 218 0.48 5.11 13.84
N GLU A 219 1.03 4.87 12.65
CA GLU A 219 1.00 3.59 11.90
C GLU A 219 1.16 2.35 12.79
N GLN A 220 2.14 2.40 13.71
CA GLN A 220 2.48 1.34 14.65
C GLN A 220 1.33 0.92 15.56
N GLY A 221 0.30 1.76 15.76
CA GLY A 221 -0.83 1.47 16.63
C GLY A 221 -1.56 0.18 16.24
N TYR A 222 -1.58 -0.16 14.96
CA TYR A 222 -2.11 -1.47 14.54
C TYR A 222 -1.13 -2.59 14.86
N TYR A 223 0.16 -2.38 14.54
CA TYR A 223 1.18 -3.43 14.54
C TYR A 223 1.59 -3.91 15.94
N VAL A 224 1.38 -3.13 16.99
CA VAL A 224 1.61 -3.61 18.36
C VAL A 224 0.68 -4.76 18.75
N ILE A 225 -0.54 -4.82 18.19
CA ILE A 225 -1.52 -5.89 18.46
C ILE A 225 -1.02 -7.25 17.95
N PRO A 226 -0.69 -7.44 16.66
CA PRO A 226 -0.17 -8.71 16.18
C PRO A 226 1.23 -9.03 16.74
N ALA A 227 2.06 -8.02 17.07
CA ALA A 227 3.33 -8.27 17.76
C ALA A 227 3.08 -8.89 19.15
N PHE A 228 2.18 -8.31 19.94
CA PHE A 228 1.77 -8.84 21.24
C PHE A 228 1.15 -10.24 21.14
N ALA A 229 0.25 -10.46 20.18
CA ALA A 229 -0.35 -11.77 19.93
C ALA A 229 0.68 -12.85 19.55
N GLN A 230 1.83 -12.45 19.01
CA GLN A 230 2.97 -13.32 18.71
C GLN A 230 3.98 -13.43 19.87
N GLY A 231 3.63 -12.95 21.06
CA GLY A 231 4.48 -12.97 22.25
C GLY A 231 5.66 -11.99 22.19
N ARG A 232 5.64 -11.01 21.28
CA ARG A 232 6.70 -9.99 21.18
C ARG A 232 6.35 -8.78 22.04
N ASN A 233 7.19 -8.50 23.03
CA ASN A 233 7.09 -7.30 23.85
C ASN A 233 7.92 -6.16 23.21
N VAL A 234 7.26 -5.31 22.42
CA VAL A 234 7.93 -4.23 21.68
C VAL A 234 8.00 -2.94 22.50
N THR A 235 9.15 -2.28 22.49
CA THR A 235 9.35 -1.02 23.22
C THR A 235 8.84 0.18 22.42
N ALA A 236 8.58 1.30 23.10
CA ALA A 236 8.20 2.55 22.43
C ALA A 236 9.28 3.03 21.43
N ALA A 237 10.55 2.80 21.72
CA ALA A 237 11.65 3.13 20.80
C ALA A 237 11.61 2.25 19.53
N GLN A 238 11.32 0.95 19.68
CA GLN A 238 11.18 0.04 18.54
C GLN A 238 9.99 0.38 17.66
N THR A 239 8.85 0.76 18.25
CA THR A 239 7.65 1.15 17.49
C THR A 239 7.79 2.51 16.83
N ALA A 240 8.50 3.46 17.45
CA ALA A 240 8.86 4.74 16.83
C ALA A 240 9.84 4.55 15.67
N GLN A 241 10.85 3.68 15.82
CA GLN A 241 11.77 3.33 14.74
C GLN A 241 11.03 2.70 13.56
N PHE A 242 10.08 1.80 13.83
CA PHE A 242 9.24 1.18 12.80
C PHE A 242 8.44 2.20 11.97
N LEU A 243 7.89 3.24 12.62
CA LEU A 243 7.21 4.33 11.93
C LEU A 243 8.15 5.06 10.95
N LEU A 244 9.39 5.33 11.40
CA LEU A 244 10.39 6.02 10.58
C LEU A 244 10.82 5.17 9.38
N GLU A 245 11.21 3.92 9.61
CA GLU A 245 11.78 3.06 8.56
C GLU A 245 10.75 2.61 7.52
N SER A 246 9.49 2.40 7.92
CA SER A 246 8.47 1.81 7.02
C SER A 246 7.58 2.85 6.35
N PHE A 247 7.44 4.06 6.91
CA PHE A 247 6.45 5.03 6.40
C PHE A 247 7.03 6.42 6.21
N VAL A 248 7.56 7.05 7.28
CA VAL A 248 8.01 8.46 7.20
C VAL A 248 9.13 8.62 6.18
N CYS A 249 10.24 7.90 6.39
CA CYS A 249 11.42 8.08 5.54
C CYS A 249 11.23 7.56 4.10
N PRO A 250 10.52 6.43 3.86
CA PRO A 250 10.12 6.05 2.52
C PRO A 250 9.31 7.11 1.77
N VAL A 251 8.31 7.74 2.42
CA VAL A 251 7.50 8.80 1.78
C VAL A 251 8.36 10.03 1.47
N SER A 252 9.17 10.48 2.42
CA SER A 252 10.07 11.62 2.23
C SER A 252 11.12 11.37 1.14
N TYR A 253 11.72 10.18 1.11
CA TYR A 253 12.71 9.82 0.11
C TYR A 253 12.09 9.84 -1.28
N GLU A 254 10.96 9.16 -1.46
CA GLU A 254 10.32 9.02 -2.76
C GLU A 254 9.83 10.37 -3.28
N ALA A 255 9.24 11.20 -2.40
CA ALA A 255 8.83 12.54 -2.79
C ALA A 255 10.00 13.41 -3.28
N ARG A 256 11.18 13.31 -2.65
CA ARG A 256 12.39 14.01 -3.09
C ARG A 256 12.90 13.50 -4.44
N GLN A 257 12.88 12.20 -4.71
CA GLN A 257 13.35 11.67 -6.00
C GLN A 257 12.42 12.06 -7.14
N ARG A 258 11.10 12.03 -6.91
CA ARG A 258 10.08 12.42 -7.90
C ARG A 258 10.19 13.91 -8.25
N THR A 259 10.28 14.79 -7.24
CA THR A 259 10.34 16.24 -7.49
C THR A 259 11.67 16.68 -8.12
N LYS A 260 12.80 16.02 -7.83
CA LYS A 260 14.09 16.29 -8.50
C LYS A 260 14.01 16.21 -10.02
N VAL A 261 13.15 15.34 -10.55
CA VAL A 261 12.95 15.16 -11.99
C VAL A 261 11.65 15.79 -12.50
N GLY A 262 11.06 16.70 -11.71
CA GLY A 262 9.91 17.50 -12.12
C GLY A 262 8.57 16.75 -12.13
N VAL A 263 8.43 15.64 -11.41
CA VAL A 263 7.15 14.94 -11.27
C VAL A 263 6.29 15.67 -10.23
N PRO A 264 5.06 16.12 -10.57
CA PRO A 264 4.14 16.69 -9.60
C PRO A 264 3.83 15.68 -8.48
N THR A 265 4.17 16.04 -7.25
CA THR A 265 4.10 15.13 -6.11
C THR A 265 3.50 15.82 -4.91
N TRP A 266 2.65 15.13 -4.14
CA TRP A 266 2.05 15.62 -2.91
C TRP A 266 2.24 14.60 -1.79
N VAL A 267 2.53 15.09 -0.58
CA VAL A 267 2.73 14.26 0.60
C VAL A 267 1.78 14.68 1.71
N TYR A 268 1.12 13.72 2.34
CA TYR A 268 0.26 13.99 3.49
C TYR A 268 0.62 13.12 4.70
N ARG A 269 0.25 13.62 5.88
CA ARG A 269 0.22 12.87 7.13
C ARG A 269 -1.15 13.03 7.79
N TYR A 270 -1.80 11.91 8.10
CA TYR A 270 -3.14 11.91 8.68
C TYR A 270 -3.11 11.69 10.19
N PHE A 271 -3.75 12.58 10.96
CA PHE A 271 -3.72 12.61 12.42
C PHE A 271 -5.04 12.20 13.09
N GLY A 272 -6.10 11.99 12.31
CA GLY A 272 -7.44 11.80 12.85
C GLY A 272 -7.54 10.58 13.76
N ASN A 273 -7.99 10.83 14.98
CA ASN A 273 -8.05 9.86 16.08
C ASN A 273 -9.46 9.84 16.66
N TRP A 274 -10.38 9.21 15.93
CA TRP A 274 -11.82 9.22 16.21
C TRP A 274 -12.26 8.04 17.07
N HIS A 275 -13.35 8.24 17.81
CA HIS A 275 -13.87 7.22 18.72
C HIS A 275 -14.26 5.92 18.02
N ASP A 276 -14.95 6.03 16.87
CA ASP A 276 -15.47 4.89 16.10
C ASP A 276 -14.38 4.08 15.38
N THR A 277 -13.19 4.66 15.16
CA THR A 277 -12.11 4.03 14.41
C THR A 277 -11.00 3.48 15.30
N ARG A 278 -10.89 3.88 16.58
CA ARG A 278 -9.85 3.41 17.51
C ARG A 278 -9.93 1.90 17.75
N LEU A 279 -8.78 1.24 17.77
CA LEU A 279 -8.66 -0.17 18.19
C LEU A 279 -8.56 -0.31 19.71
N TYR A 280 -7.93 0.67 20.36
CA TYR A 280 -7.77 0.81 21.80
C TYR A 280 -7.51 2.29 22.13
N PRO A 281 -7.63 2.73 23.40
CA PRO A 281 -7.65 4.16 23.74
C PRO A 281 -6.46 4.99 23.21
N THR A 282 -5.30 4.36 23.01
CA THR A 282 -4.05 4.98 22.54
C THR A 282 -3.62 4.49 21.15
N SER A 283 -4.51 3.88 20.36
CA SER A 283 -4.17 3.38 19.02
C SER A 283 -3.93 4.49 17.99
N GLY A 284 -4.29 5.75 18.30
CA GLY A 284 -4.09 6.90 17.43
C GLY A 284 -4.66 6.72 16.02
N ALA A 285 -4.09 7.48 15.07
CA ALA A 285 -4.26 7.23 13.64
C ALA A 285 -3.36 6.04 13.24
N TYR A 286 -3.84 4.81 13.47
CA TYR A 286 -3.08 3.60 13.14
C TYR A 286 -3.13 3.22 11.66
N HIS A 287 -2.30 2.27 11.26
CA HIS A 287 -2.22 1.78 9.88
C HIS A 287 -3.57 1.43 9.25
N GLY A 288 -3.96 2.18 8.21
CA GLY A 288 -5.18 1.96 7.44
C GLY A 288 -6.39 2.78 7.89
N THR A 289 -6.32 3.57 8.96
CA THR A 289 -7.48 4.39 9.40
C THR A 289 -7.86 5.49 8.43
N GLU A 290 -6.93 6.01 7.64
CA GLU A 290 -7.18 7.03 6.63
C GLU A 290 -8.10 6.54 5.52
N LEU A 291 -8.15 5.22 5.26
CA LEU A 291 -9.11 4.65 4.31
C LEU A 291 -10.55 4.88 4.73
N HIS A 292 -10.85 4.93 6.03
CA HIS A 292 -12.20 5.24 6.50
C HIS A 292 -12.62 6.67 6.12
N MET A 293 -11.67 7.60 6.00
CA MET A 293 -11.94 8.97 5.56
C MET A 293 -11.97 9.05 4.04
N ILE A 294 -11.05 8.37 3.35
CA ILE A 294 -10.99 8.37 1.88
C ILE A 294 -12.23 7.69 1.27
N LEU A 295 -12.68 6.58 1.85
CA LEU A 295 -13.80 5.79 1.34
C LEU A 295 -15.12 6.09 2.04
N GLY A 296 -15.11 6.81 3.17
CA GLY A 296 -16.31 7.21 3.90
C GLY A 296 -17.01 6.08 4.68
N SER A 297 -16.35 4.95 4.91
CA SER A 297 -16.94 3.70 5.43
C SER A 297 -16.71 3.45 6.93
N SER A 298 -16.42 4.49 7.73
CA SER A 298 -16.10 4.32 9.17
C SER A 298 -17.28 3.74 9.97
N GLU A 299 -18.49 4.21 9.70
CA GLU A 299 -19.71 3.73 10.37
C GLU A 299 -20.04 2.29 9.96
N ASP A 300 -19.84 1.92 8.68
CA ASP A 300 -20.04 0.55 8.18
C ASP A 300 -19.09 -0.45 8.84
N ALA A 301 -17.85 -0.01 9.11
CA ALA A 301 -16.82 -0.85 9.71
C ALA A 301 -17.00 -1.03 11.22
N SER A 302 -17.43 0.03 11.91
CA SER A 302 -17.46 0.07 13.38
C SER A 302 -18.84 -0.17 13.99
N GLY A 303 -19.91 0.10 13.24
CA GLY A 303 -21.28 0.18 13.76
C GLY A 303 -21.53 1.38 14.70
N ILE A 304 -20.57 2.30 14.80
CA ILE A 304 -20.63 3.47 15.69
C ILE A 304 -20.80 4.74 14.83
N PRO A 305 -21.78 5.61 15.13
CA PRO A 305 -21.95 6.86 14.38
C PRO A 305 -20.72 7.77 14.48
N ALA A 306 -20.31 8.32 13.34
CA ALA A 306 -19.22 9.29 13.26
C ALA A 306 -19.68 10.67 13.75
N THR A 307 -18.77 11.40 14.39
CA THR A 307 -19.04 12.79 14.79
C THR A 307 -19.12 13.71 13.58
N GLN A 308 -19.68 14.91 13.73
CA GLN A 308 -19.73 15.89 12.63
C GLN A 308 -18.32 16.26 12.14
N ALA A 309 -17.38 16.52 13.04
CA ALA A 309 -15.99 16.82 12.69
C ALA A 309 -15.32 15.68 11.90
N GLN A 310 -15.64 14.43 12.22
CA GLN A 310 -15.15 13.29 11.45
C GLN A 310 -15.77 13.21 10.06
N LYS A 311 -17.08 13.44 9.94
CA LYS A 311 -17.78 13.50 8.64
C LYS A 311 -17.23 14.61 7.76
N ASP A 312 -16.91 15.76 8.37
CA ASP A 312 -16.32 16.91 7.69
C ASP A 312 -14.89 16.61 7.22
N THR A 313 -14.11 15.90 8.04
CA THR A 313 -12.78 15.38 7.68
C THR A 313 -12.86 14.39 6.52
N SER A 314 -13.83 13.46 6.55
CA SER A 314 -14.08 12.52 5.46
C SER A 314 -14.33 13.26 4.14
N ARG A 315 -15.23 14.26 4.15
CA ARG A 315 -15.49 15.09 2.95
C ARG A 315 -14.25 15.85 2.47
N LEU A 316 -13.44 16.38 3.38
CA LEU A 316 -12.18 17.03 3.03
C LEU A 316 -11.23 16.07 2.29
N PHE A 317 -11.11 14.84 2.80
CA PHE A 317 -10.21 13.85 2.22
C PHE A 317 -10.74 13.29 0.88
N GLN A 318 -12.04 12.99 0.81
CA GLN A 318 -12.73 12.56 -0.41
C GLN A 318 -12.55 13.59 -1.52
N ARG A 319 -12.76 14.87 -1.22
CA ARG A 319 -12.55 15.97 -2.18
C ARG A 319 -11.12 16.06 -2.67
N ALA A 320 -10.13 15.84 -1.81
CA ALA A 320 -8.73 15.83 -2.23
C ALA A 320 -8.42 14.66 -3.17
N VAL A 321 -8.87 13.45 -2.84
CA VAL A 321 -8.72 12.27 -3.70
C VAL A 321 -9.44 12.49 -5.03
N ALA A 322 -10.69 12.95 -5.03
CA ALA A 322 -11.45 13.23 -6.24
C ALA A 322 -10.79 14.31 -7.11
N ALA A 323 -10.29 15.39 -6.49
CA ALA A 323 -9.57 16.44 -7.21
C ALA A 323 -8.31 15.90 -7.89
N PHE A 324 -7.52 15.08 -7.19
CA PHE A 324 -6.35 14.42 -7.78
C PHE A 324 -6.74 13.47 -8.91
N VAL A 325 -7.76 12.62 -8.72
CA VAL A 325 -8.20 11.67 -9.74
C VAL A 325 -8.74 12.39 -10.98
N ALA A 326 -9.43 13.52 -10.80
CA ALA A 326 -9.92 14.35 -11.88
C ALA A 326 -8.78 15.04 -12.66
N ASP A 327 -7.79 15.60 -11.96
CA ASP A 327 -6.66 16.30 -12.57
C ASP A 327 -5.39 16.01 -11.76
N PRO A 328 -4.66 14.92 -12.09
CA PRO A 328 -3.50 14.50 -11.30
C PRO A 328 -2.38 15.55 -11.26
N VAL A 329 -2.35 16.49 -12.21
CA VAL A 329 -1.30 17.52 -12.31
C VAL A 329 -1.64 18.75 -11.48
N ASN A 330 -2.90 19.22 -11.49
CA ASN A 330 -3.26 20.51 -10.87
C ASN A 330 -4.41 20.43 -9.87
N GLY A 331 -5.13 19.30 -9.80
CA GLY A 331 -6.37 19.17 -9.02
C GLY A 331 -6.18 19.50 -7.55
N LEU A 332 -5.13 18.97 -6.93
CA LEU A 332 -4.78 19.27 -5.54
C LEU A 332 -4.36 20.73 -5.33
N SER A 333 -3.57 21.29 -6.24
CA SER A 333 -3.16 22.70 -6.15
C SER A 333 -4.35 23.66 -6.27
N LYS A 334 -5.37 23.33 -7.07
CA LYS A 334 -6.61 24.12 -7.18
C LYS A 334 -7.42 24.17 -5.88
N ILE A 335 -7.25 23.20 -4.99
CA ILE A 335 -7.88 23.18 -3.66
C ILE A 335 -6.91 23.60 -2.54
N GLY A 336 -5.78 24.20 -2.88
CA GLY A 336 -4.83 24.77 -1.94
C GLY A 336 -3.77 23.80 -1.41
N TRP A 337 -3.67 22.58 -1.94
CA TRP A 337 -2.61 21.64 -1.56
C TRP A 337 -1.36 21.89 -2.41
N PRO A 338 -0.27 22.42 -1.82
CA PRO A 338 0.97 22.66 -2.56
C PRO A 338 1.62 21.34 -2.96
N GLN A 339 2.31 21.34 -4.10
CA GLN A 339 3.23 20.24 -4.41
C GLN A 339 4.33 20.18 -3.34
N PHE A 340 4.86 18.99 -3.10
CA PHE A 340 5.96 18.76 -2.19
C PHE A 340 7.17 19.61 -2.58
N ASP A 341 7.67 20.35 -1.60
CA ASP A 341 8.90 21.13 -1.68
C ASP A 341 9.75 20.75 -0.46
N SER A 342 11.03 20.46 -0.67
CA SER A 342 11.89 19.95 0.40
C SER A 342 12.35 21.01 1.42
N VAL A 343 12.02 22.27 1.20
CA VAL A 343 12.43 23.45 1.99
C VAL A 343 11.22 24.19 2.56
N GLN A 344 10.20 24.43 1.75
CA GLN A 344 8.99 25.17 2.12
C GLN A 344 7.91 24.27 2.73
N LYS A 345 6.99 24.88 3.48
CA LYS A 345 5.81 24.21 4.03
C LYS A 345 4.97 23.57 2.92
N SER A 346 5.05 22.26 2.83
CA SER A 346 4.43 21.50 1.74
C SER A 346 3.87 20.14 2.17
N TRP A 347 4.13 19.71 3.40
CA TRP A 347 3.46 18.54 3.97
C TRP A 347 2.04 18.90 4.37
N ILE A 348 1.06 18.17 3.85
CA ILE A 348 -0.34 18.32 4.24
C ILE A 348 -0.60 17.50 5.50
N GLU A 349 -0.90 18.16 6.61
CA GLU A 349 -1.34 17.50 7.83
C GLU A 349 -2.86 17.55 7.90
N ILE A 350 -3.51 16.39 7.99
CA ILE A 350 -4.97 16.30 7.95
C ILE A 350 -5.46 15.89 9.33
N ALA A 351 -6.49 16.56 9.84
CA ALA A 351 -7.14 16.24 11.11
C ALA A 351 -6.24 16.36 12.36
N VAL A 352 -5.33 17.34 12.36
CA VAL A 352 -4.52 17.66 13.54
C VAL A 352 -5.47 18.07 14.68
N GLY A 353 -5.37 17.40 15.82
CA GLY A 353 -6.25 17.64 16.96
C GLY A 353 -7.72 17.26 16.70
N ASN A 354 -7.99 16.40 15.71
CA ASN A 354 -9.34 16.06 15.25
C ASN A 354 -10.14 17.26 14.68
N GLU A 355 -9.44 18.31 14.22
CA GLU A 355 -10.08 19.41 13.53
C GLU A 355 -10.33 19.07 12.05
N PRO A 356 -11.51 19.35 11.46
CA PRO A 356 -11.84 19.01 10.08
C PRO A 356 -11.17 19.95 9.05
N ALA A 357 -9.86 20.08 9.13
CA ALA A 357 -9.05 20.94 8.31
C ALA A 357 -7.72 20.27 7.97
N PHE A 358 -7.00 20.88 7.03
CA PHE A 358 -5.59 20.59 6.83
C PHE A 358 -4.72 21.79 7.24
N THR A 359 -3.52 21.49 7.71
CA THR A 359 -2.44 22.47 7.94
C THR A 359 -1.23 22.11 7.09
N LEU A 360 -0.33 23.08 6.90
CA LEU A 360 0.93 22.84 6.19
C LEU A 360 2.09 22.78 7.18
N ALA A 361 2.93 21.76 7.04
CA ALA A 361 4.13 21.57 7.85
C ALA A 361 5.42 21.67 7.04
N ASP A 362 6.47 22.12 7.71
CA ASP A 362 7.82 22.11 7.19
C ASP A 362 8.30 20.65 7.04
N PRO A 363 8.86 20.25 5.88
CA PRO A 363 9.40 18.90 5.67
C PRO A 363 10.41 18.46 6.73
N ALA A 364 11.19 19.42 7.26
CA ALA A 364 12.15 19.16 8.31
C ALA A 364 11.52 18.60 9.60
N LYS A 365 10.22 18.79 9.84
CA LYS A 365 9.48 18.17 10.95
C LYS A 365 9.54 16.64 10.89
N TYR A 366 9.54 16.07 9.68
CA TYR A 366 9.46 14.63 9.45
C TYR A 366 10.79 14.03 8.98
N ASP A 367 11.52 14.77 8.16
CA ASP A 367 12.68 14.23 7.44
C ASP A 367 13.97 14.25 8.28
N LYS A 368 14.00 14.97 9.40
CA LYS A 368 15.22 15.24 10.18
C LYS A 368 15.97 13.96 10.60
N SER A 369 15.24 12.90 10.93
CA SER A 369 15.83 11.63 11.36
C SER A 369 16.21 10.71 10.20
N CYS A 370 15.67 10.94 9.01
CA CYS A 370 15.79 10.01 7.89
C CYS A 370 17.20 9.75 7.36
N PRO A 371 18.17 10.68 7.43
CA PRO A 371 19.56 10.38 7.08
C PRO A 371 20.19 9.25 7.91
N TRP A 372 19.63 8.94 9.08
CA TRP A 372 20.14 7.92 10.01
C TRP A 372 19.25 6.67 10.08
N VAL A 373 18.23 6.58 9.22
CA VAL A 373 17.25 5.50 9.20
C VAL A 373 17.46 4.65 7.96
N VAL A 374 17.66 3.35 8.14
CA VAL A 374 17.61 2.38 7.04
C VAL A 374 16.13 2.14 6.72
N MET A 375 15.69 2.47 5.51
CA MET A 375 14.31 2.23 5.07
C MET A 375 13.98 0.73 5.08
N GLY A 376 12.73 0.38 5.39
CA GLY A 376 12.32 -1.00 5.65
C GLY A 376 12.60 -1.95 4.48
N ALA A 377 12.42 -1.51 3.22
CA ALA A 377 12.74 -2.33 2.05
C ALA A 377 14.24 -2.69 1.93
N LEU A 378 15.12 -1.92 2.57
CA LEU A 378 16.57 -2.06 2.51
C LEU A 378 17.16 -2.79 3.73
N ALA A 379 16.35 -3.04 4.77
CA ALA A 379 16.80 -3.55 6.07
C ALA A 379 17.33 -5.00 6.08
N ILE A 380 17.27 -5.69 4.95
CA ILE A 380 17.66 -7.10 4.76
C ILE A 380 18.78 -7.26 3.72
N VAL A 381 19.32 -6.16 3.22
CA VAL A 381 20.41 -6.10 2.22
C VAL A 381 21.79 -5.95 2.89
N SER A 382 21.85 -5.95 4.23
CA SER A 382 23.07 -5.85 5.03
C SER A 382 23.54 -7.20 5.57
#